data_AF-A0AAP4Q783-F1
#
_entry.id   AF-A0AAP4Q783-F1
#
_cell.length_a   1.000
_cell.length_b   1.000
_cell.length_c   1.000
_cell.angle_alpha   90.00
_cell.angle_beta   90.00
_cell.angle_gamma   90.00
#
_symmetry.space_group_name_H-M   'P 1'
#
loop_
_entity.id
_entity.type
_entity.pdbx_description
1 polymer ?
#
loop_
_entity_poly.entity_id
_entity_poly.type
_entity_poly.pdbx_seq_one_letter_code
_entity_poly.pdbx_strand_id
1 'polypeptide(L)'
;MFCEIVELDLTQPFGDLKGSKFIKEVRAQSGELFKQILLINGKIYHPCVAYSCILGVREMKLNRNPENHVISEEGLECPYCEYVHDERYLLKKNKGHMECQYCHSEIKFVIDREVTLSGKCLREVYHTEPVKLNEPLEL
;
A
#
# COMPACT_ATOMS: atom_id res chain seq x y z
N MET A 1 -22.98 -4.57 -13.76
CA MET A 1 -21.72 -5.08 -14.35
C MET A 1 -21.08 -5.96 -13.31
N PHE A 2 -20.55 -7.11 -13.69
CA PHE A 2 -19.83 -8.01 -12.79
C PHE A 2 -18.33 -7.81 -12.97
N CYS A 3 -17.58 -7.95 -11.89
CA CYS A 3 -16.13 -7.90 -11.87
C CYS A 3 -15.60 -9.23 -11.33
N GLU A 4 -14.67 -9.84 -12.06
CA GLU A 4 -13.91 -11.00 -11.62
C GLU A 4 -12.69 -10.52 -10.84
N ILE A 5 -12.46 -11.10 -9.66
CA ILE A 5 -11.29 -10.86 -8.83
C ILE A 5 -10.35 -12.05 -9.01
N VAL A 6 -9.10 -11.77 -9.41
CA VAL A 6 -8.08 -12.79 -9.70
C VAL A 6 -6.79 -12.50 -8.95
N GLU A 7 -6.08 -13.55 -8.54
CA GLU A 7 -4.77 -13.45 -7.89
C GLU A 7 -3.68 -13.20 -8.94
N LEU A 8 -2.93 -12.10 -8.78
CA LEU A 8 -1.86 -11.75 -9.70
C LEU A 8 -0.63 -12.64 -9.53
N ASP A 9 -0.19 -13.22 -10.65
CA ASP A 9 1.09 -13.93 -10.74
C ASP A 9 2.22 -12.92 -11.04
N LEU A 10 3.10 -12.73 -10.07
CA LEU A 10 4.22 -11.79 -10.16
C LEU A 10 5.36 -12.28 -11.05
N THR A 11 5.34 -13.56 -11.45
CA THR A 11 6.24 -14.07 -12.48
C THR A 11 5.85 -13.57 -13.88
N GLN A 12 4.62 -13.09 -14.04
CA GLN A 12 4.10 -12.50 -15.28
C GLN A 12 3.35 -11.19 -15.02
N PRO A 13 4.05 -10.12 -14.60
CA PRO A 13 3.41 -8.85 -14.22
C PRO A 13 2.69 -8.13 -15.37
N PHE A 14 2.94 -8.54 -16.62
CA PHE A 14 2.25 -8.09 -17.84
C PHE A 14 1.55 -9.24 -18.58
N GLY A 15 1.32 -10.38 -17.91
CA GLY A 15 0.67 -11.56 -18.47
C GLY A 15 -0.84 -11.37 -18.66
N ASP A 16 -1.45 -12.27 -19.43
CA ASP A 16 -2.90 -12.30 -19.59
C ASP A 16 -3.58 -12.66 -18.26
N LEU A 17 -4.36 -11.72 -17.71
CA LEU A 17 -5.11 -11.90 -16.47
C LEU A 17 -6.14 -13.04 -16.55
N LYS A 18 -6.51 -13.50 -17.76
CA LYS A 18 -7.41 -14.65 -17.94
C LYS A 18 -6.81 -15.98 -17.50
N GLY A 19 -5.48 -16.08 -17.40
CA GLY A 19 -4.78 -17.25 -16.87
C GLY A 19 -4.57 -17.21 -15.36
N SER A 20 -4.89 -16.10 -14.72
CA SER A 20 -4.71 -15.90 -13.29
C SER A 20 -5.71 -16.70 -12.46
N LYS A 21 -5.34 -17.02 -11.22
CA LYS A 21 -6.19 -17.82 -10.33
C LYS A 21 -7.41 -17.01 -9.91
N PHE A 22 -8.60 -17.50 -10.29
CA PHE A 22 -9.88 -16.91 -9.88
C PHE A 22 -10.07 -16.97 -8.36
N ILE A 23 -10.54 -15.87 -7.78
CA ILE A 23 -10.86 -15.76 -6.35
C ILE A 23 -12.38 -15.67 -6.15
N LYS A 24 -13.04 -14.69 -6.79
CA LYS A 24 -14.46 -14.38 -6.57
C LYS A 24 -15.03 -13.50 -7.70
N GLU A 25 -16.33 -13.58 -7.95
CA GLU A 25 -17.07 -12.64 -8.79
C GLU A 25 -17.91 -11.70 -7.91
N VAL A 26 -17.93 -10.41 -8.23
CA VAL A 26 -18.67 -9.38 -7.47
C VAL A 26 -19.45 -8.45 -8.39
N ARG A 27 -20.59 -7.94 -7.90
CA ARG A 27 -21.40 -6.97 -8.63
C ARG A 27 -20.96 -5.54 -8.32
N ALA A 28 -19.80 -5.15 -8.85
CA ALA A 28 -19.23 -3.81 -8.73
C ALA A 28 -18.40 -3.47 -9.97
N GLN A 29 -18.01 -2.20 -10.14
CA GLN A 29 -17.01 -1.84 -11.16
C GLN A 29 -15.60 -2.02 -10.59
N SER A 30 -14.68 -2.57 -11.38
CA SER A 30 -13.27 -2.77 -10.98
C SER A 30 -12.61 -1.48 -10.47
N GLY A 31 -12.92 -0.34 -11.09
CA GLY A 31 -12.42 0.97 -10.67
C GLY A 31 -12.91 1.46 -9.31
N GLU A 32 -14.08 1.02 -8.85
CA GLU A 32 -14.61 1.35 -7.51
C GLU A 32 -13.84 0.58 -6.43
N LEU A 33 -13.50 -0.69 -6.73
CA LEU A 33 -12.77 -1.57 -5.82
C LEU A 33 -11.27 -1.27 -5.79
N PHE A 34 -10.72 -0.67 -6.85
CA PHE A 34 -9.27 -0.46 -7.00
C PHE A 34 -8.63 0.36 -5.88
N LYS A 35 -9.40 1.23 -5.21
CA LYS A 35 -8.91 2.10 -4.13
C LYS A 35 -9.13 1.52 -2.72
N GLN A 36 -9.61 0.28 -2.64
CA GLN A 36 -10.02 -0.35 -1.38
C GLN A 36 -9.16 -1.58 -1.12
N ILE A 37 -8.72 -1.76 0.13
CA ILE A 37 -8.24 -3.07 0.56
C ILE A 37 -9.45 -4.01 0.61
N LEU A 38 -9.32 -5.23 0.11
CA LEU A 38 -10.42 -6.19 0.07
C LEU A 38 -10.21 -7.30 1.11
N LEU A 39 -11.27 -7.63 1.86
CA LEU A 39 -11.34 -8.79 2.73
C LEU A 39 -12.21 -9.85 2.05
N ILE A 40 -11.57 -10.94 1.59
CA ILE A 40 -12.25 -12.03 0.88
C ILE A 40 -11.89 -13.34 1.58
N ASN A 41 -12.89 -14.05 2.10
CA ASN A 41 -12.71 -15.33 2.79
C ASN A 41 -11.65 -15.30 3.91
N GLY A 42 -11.62 -14.21 4.69
CA GLY A 42 -10.67 -14.03 5.80
C GLY A 42 -9.26 -13.59 5.39
N LYS A 43 -8.99 -13.44 4.09
CA LYS A 43 -7.71 -12.97 3.55
C LYS A 43 -7.81 -11.54 3.07
N ILE A 44 -6.70 -10.81 3.20
CA ILE A 44 -6.58 -9.40 2.82
C ILE A 44 -5.89 -9.29 1.47
N TYR A 45 -6.44 -8.48 0.59
CA TYR A 45 -5.98 -8.31 -0.78
C TYR A 45 -5.82 -6.82 -1.13
N HIS A 46 -4.67 -6.48 -1.72
CA HIS A 46 -4.41 -5.18 -2.35
C HIS A 46 -4.72 -5.27 -3.85
N PRO A 47 -5.61 -4.41 -4.39
CA PRO A 47 -5.79 -4.28 -5.83
C PRO A 47 -4.54 -3.69 -6.50
N CYS A 48 -3.97 -4.39 -7.49
CA CYS A 48 -2.78 -3.89 -8.20
C CYS A 48 -3.08 -3.52 -9.65
N VAL A 49 -4.08 -4.13 -10.29
CA VAL A 49 -4.52 -3.75 -11.65
C VAL A 49 -6.03 -3.87 -11.80
N ALA A 50 -6.63 -2.92 -12.52
CA ALA A 50 -8.01 -2.99 -12.97
C ALA A 50 -8.06 -2.85 -14.49
N TYR A 51 -8.64 -3.83 -15.18
CA TYR A 51 -8.82 -3.79 -16.63
C TYR A 51 -10.17 -4.37 -17.01
N SER A 52 -11.04 -3.54 -17.62
CA SER A 52 -12.41 -3.92 -17.95
C SER A 52 -13.13 -4.48 -16.70
N CYS A 53 -13.68 -5.68 -16.79
CA CYS A 53 -14.35 -6.40 -15.72
C CYS A 53 -13.44 -7.29 -14.88
N ILE A 54 -12.10 -7.12 -14.91
CA ILE A 54 -11.16 -7.93 -14.12
C ILE A 54 -10.39 -7.03 -13.16
N LEU A 55 -10.31 -7.45 -11.89
CA LEU A 55 -9.49 -6.86 -10.85
C LEU A 55 -8.41 -7.85 -10.42
N GLY A 56 -7.16 -7.55 -10.76
CA GLY A 56 -6.00 -8.30 -10.30
C GLY A 56 -5.58 -7.83 -8.92
N VAL A 57 -5.51 -8.75 -7.97
CA VAL A 57 -5.18 -8.47 -6.57
C VAL A 57 -3.98 -9.28 -6.09
N ARG A 58 -3.31 -8.80 -5.06
CA ARG A 58 -2.23 -9.52 -4.35
C ARG A 58 -2.62 -9.70 -2.89
N GLU A 59 -2.46 -10.91 -2.37
CA GLU A 59 -2.59 -11.15 -0.93
C GLU A 59 -1.56 -10.30 -0.17
N MET A 60 -1.98 -9.67 0.91
CA MET A 60 -1.11 -8.84 1.75
C MET A 60 -1.39 -9.09 3.23
N LYS A 61 -0.43 -8.72 4.07
CA LYS A 61 -0.63 -8.63 5.52
C LYS A 61 -1.04 -7.21 5.90
N LEU A 62 -1.87 -7.12 6.92
CA LEU A 62 -2.32 -5.85 7.48
C LEU A 62 -2.31 -5.95 9.01
N ASN A 63 -1.45 -5.17 9.64
CA ASN A 63 -1.43 -4.97 11.07
C ASN A 63 -2.53 -3.97 11.46
N ARG A 64 -3.65 -4.46 12.00
CA ARG A 64 -4.80 -3.61 12.37
C ARG A 64 -4.55 -2.75 13.60
N ASN A 65 -3.55 -3.11 14.42
CA ASN A 65 -3.21 -2.41 15.65
C ASN A 65 -1.68 -2.27 15.74
N PRO A 66 -1.07 -1.48 14.84
CA PRO A 66 0.37 -1.34 14.79
C PRO A 66 0.89 -0.59 16.01
N GLU A 67 2.18 -0.76 16.26
CA GLU A 67 2.87 0.05 17.25
C GLU A 67 2.75 1.53 16.89
N ASN A 68 2.74 2.39 17.92
CA ASN A 68 2.54 3.81 17.72
C ASN A 68 3.67 4.48 16.94
N HIS A 69 4.84 3.82 16.79
CA HIS A 69 6.03 4.43 16.19
C HIS A 69 6.92 3.39 15.49
N VAL A 70 7.14 3.55 14.18
CA VAL A 70 8.11 2.78 13.39
C VAL A 70 9.31 3.67 13.04
N ILE A 71 10.51 3.11 13.12
CA ILE A 71 11.78 3.79 12.82
C ILE A 71 12.51 2.99 11.74
N SER A 72 12.92 3.65 10.66
CA SER A 72 13.62 3.02 9.55
C SER A 72 14.69 3.94 8.96
N GLU A 73 15.78 3.35 8.47
CA GLU A 73 16.79 4.04 7.64
C GLU A 73 16.57 3.76 6.15
N GLU A 74 15.74 2.77 5.83
CA GLU A 74 15.46 2.33 4.46
C GLU A 74 14.34 3.13 3.82
N GLY A 75 13.52 3.82 4.60
CA GLY A 75 12.50 4.75 4.10
C GLY A 75 11.31 4.96 5.02
N LEU A 76 10.27 5.60 4.48
CA LEU A 76 8.99 5.74 5.19
C LEU A 76 8.26 4.41 5.12
N GLU A 77 8.36 3.64 6.19
CA GLU A 77 7.67 2.37 6.35
C GLU A 77 6.26 2.58 6.87
N CYS A 78 5.26 1.97 6.24
CA CYS A 78 3.89 2.05 6.71
C CYS A 78 3.67 1.12 7.92
N PRO A 79 3.24 1.62 9.08
CA PRO A 79 3.02 0.77 10.26
C PRO A 79 1.94 -0.30 10.05
N TYR A 80 0.97 -0.04 9.15
CA TYR A 80 -0.13 -0.97 8.88
C TYR A 80 0.25 -2.13 7.96
N CYS A 81 1.16 -1.94 7.00
CA CYS A 81 1.41 -2.95 5.97
C CYS A 81 2.89 -3.20 5.67
N GLU A 82 3.80 -2.56 6.42
CA GLU A 82 5.26 -2.69 6.31
C GLU A 82 5.80 -2.27 4.93
N TYR A 83 4.97 -1.64 4.10
CA TYR A 83 5.38 -1.15 2.80
C TYR A 83 6.29 0.08 2.97
N VAL A 84 7.50 0.00 2.41
CA VAL A 84 8.47 1.11 2.39
C VAL A 84 8.26 1.94 1.13
N HIS A 85 7.94 3.22 1.32
CA HIS A 85 7.76 4.15 0.20
C HIS A 85 9.09 4.45 -0.50
N ASP A 86 9.15 4.27 -1.81
CA ASP A 86 10.38 4.48 -2.59
C ASP A 86 10.55 5.95 -3.03
N GLU A 87 9.46 6.69 -3.23
CA GLU A 87 9.44 8.07 -3.75
C GLU A 87 9.72 9.16 -2.69
N ARG A 88 10.53 8.86 -1.67
CA ARG A 88 10.78 9.71 -0.50
C ARG A 88 11.43 11.05 -0.84
N TYR A 89 12.20 11.08 -1.92
CA TYR A 89 12.85 12.28 -2.46
C TYR A 89 11.86 13.34 -2.97
N LEU A 90 10.59 12.97 -3.21
CA LEU A 90 9.55 13.91 -3.62
C LEU A 90 8.97 14.71 -2.44
N LEU A 91 9.28 14.32 -1.19
CA LEU A 91 8.81 15.02 -0.01
C LEU A 91 9.59 16.32 0.18
N LYS A 92 8.94 17.44 -0.16
CA LYS A 92 9.44 18.81 0.07
C LYS A 92 9.50 19.20 1.56
N LYS A 93 9.00 18.35 2.46
CA LYS A 93 8.87 18.61 3.89
C LYS A 93 9.45 17.44 4.68
N ASN A 94 10.08 17.75 5.81
CA ASN A 94 10.62 16.74 6.74
C ASN A 94 9.55 16.19 7.70
N LYS A 95 8.31 16.69 7.66
CA LYS A 95 7.22 16.16 8.46
C LYS A 95 5.87 16.42 7.80
N GLY A 96 4.90 15.56 8.09
CA GLY A 96 3.55 15.72 7.56
C GLY A 96 2.70 14.47 7.72
N HIS A 97 1.60 14.45 6.98
CA HIS A 97 0.71 13.32 6.83
C HIS A 97 0.78 12.86 5.37
N MET A 98 0.58 11.58 5.14
CA MET A 98 0.47 11.00 3.80
C MET A 98 -0.42 9.76 3.81
N GLU A 99 -0.92 9.43 2.63
CA GLU A 99 -1.61 8.17 2.40
C GLU A 99 -0.59 7.11 1.97
N CYS A 100 -0.65 5.92 2.56
CA CYS A 100 0.18 4.80 2.12
C CYS A 100 -0.26 4.35 0.73
N GLN A 101 0.67 4.24 -0.22
CA GLN A 101 0.34 3.89 -1.61
C GLN A 101 -0.07 2.41 -1.80
N TYR A 102 0.17 1.59 -0.78
CA TYR A 102 -0.12 0.17 -0.81
C TYR A 102 -1.41 -0.19 -0.05
N CYS A 103 -1.59 0.32 1.16
CA CYS A 103 -2.79 0.05 1.95
C CYS A 103 -3.79 1.21 2.01
N HIS A 104 -3.50 2.36 1.42
CA HIS A 104 -4.33 3.58 1.48
C HIS A 104 -4.63 4.10 2.89
N SER A 105 -3.92 3.60 3.90
CA SER A 105 -4.06 4.08 5.27
C SER A 105 -3.33 5.40 5.47
N GLU A 106 -3.86 6.26 6.32
CA GLU A 106 -3.23 7.52 6.67
C GLU A 106 -2.13 7.28 7.71
N ILE A 107 -0.94 7.82 7.42
CA ILE A 107 0.22 7.80 8.31
C ILE A 107 0.75 9.23 8.45
N LYS A 108 1.34 9.52 9.61
CA LYS A 108 2.15 10.73 9.78
C LYS A 108 3.62 10.34 9.80
N PHE A 109 4.46 11.29 9.39
CA PHE A 109 5.89 11.06 9.29
C PHE A 109 6.71 12.24 9.81
N VAL A 110 7.92 11.92 10.27
CA VAL A 110 9.02 12.84 10.56
C VAL A 110 10.30 12.25 9.96
N ILE A 111 11.12 13.09 9.34
CA ILE A 111 12.38 12.74 8.70
C ILE A 111 13.47 13.57 9.37
N ASP A 112 14.31 12.89 10.14
CA ASP A 112 15.48 13.51 10.75
C ASP A 112 16.67 13.37 9.80
N ARG A 113 17.22 14.51 9.39
CA ARG A 113 18.33 14.59 8.42
C ARG A 113 19.56 15.14 9.11
N GLU A 114 20.64 14.37 9.06
CA GLU A 114 21.97 14.85 9.39
C GLU A 114 22.62 15.39 8.11
N VAL A 115 22.99 16.67 8.11
CA VAL A 115 23.60 17.33 6.94
C VAL A 115 24.91 18.02 7.31
N THR A 116 25.85 18.06 6.36
CA THR A 116 27.07 18.86 6.50
C THR A 116 26.77 20.36 6.42
N LEU A 117 27.74 21.20 6.79
CA LEU A 117 27.69 22.65 6.55
C LEU A 117 27.51 23.02 5.06
N SER A 118 27.94 22.14 4.15
CA SER A 118 27.75 22.30 2.69
C SER A 118 26.41 21.78 2.17
N GLY A 119 25.53 21.31 3.05
CA GLY A 119 24.20 20.80 2.69
C GLY A 119 24.18 19.37 2.14
N LYS A 120 25.28 18.61 2.26
CA LYS A 120 25.32 17.20 1.88
C LYS A 120 24.63 16.37 2.97
N CYS A 121 23.68 15.53 2.57
CA CYS A 121 23.06 14.56 3.48
C CYS A 121 24.08 13.49 3.91
N LEU A 122 24.20 13.26 5.21
CA LEU A 122 25.02 12.23 5.84
C LEU A 122 24.18 11.03 6.26
N ARG A 123 22.99 11.29 6.82
CA ARG A 123 22.07 10.27 7.32
C ARG A 123 20.64 10.78 7.29
N GLU A 124 19.69 9.91 6.98
CA GLU A 124 18.27 10.15 7.15
C GLU A 124 17.67 9.04 8.01
N VAL A 125 16.94 9.42 9.05
CA VAL A 125 16.14 8.51 9.87
C VAL A 125 14.68 8.88 9.68
N TYR A 126 13.89 7.87 9.36
CA TYR A 126 12.47 8.00 9.07
C TYR A 126 11.67 7.50 10.25
N HIS A 127 10.73 8.32 10.68
CA HIS A 127 9.79 8.01 11.74
C HIS A 127 8.39 8.05 11.16
N THR A 128 7.63 6.97 11.34
CA THR A 128 6.22 6.91 10.91
C THR A 128 5.34 6.47 12.07
N GLU A 129 4.12 7.00 12.10
CA GLU A 129 3.12 6.63 13.09
C GLU A 129 1.76 6.42 12.40
N PRO A 130 0.96 5.45 12.88
CA PRO A 130 -0.39 5.23 12.38
C PRO A 130 -1.29 6.42 12.71
N VAL A 131 -2.11 6.85 11.75
CA VAL A 131 -3.15 7.87 11.98
C VAL A 131 -4.53 7.26 11.82
N LYS A 132 -4.81 6.66 10.65
CA LYS A 132 -6.09 6.04 10.36
C LYS A 132 -5.93 4.86 9.42
N LEU A 133 -6.42 3.70 9.85
CA LEU A 133 -6.48 2.52 9.00
C LEU A 133 -7.53 2.73 7.90
N ASN A 134 -7.18 2.38 6.66
CA ASN A 134 -8.17 2.17 5.62
C ASN A 134 -8.82 0.80 5.82
N GLU A 135 -10.02 0.80 6.38
CA GLU A 135 -10.73 -0.42 6.73
C GLU A 135 -10.96 -1.30 5.49
N PRO A 136 -10.58 -2.59 5.53
CA PRO A 136 -10.85 -3.50 4.43
C PRO A 136 -12.34 -3.60 4.12
N LEU A 137 -12.70 -3.51 2.84
CA LEU A 137 -14.03 -3.78 2.34
C LEU A 137 -14.27 -5.29 2.32
N GLU A 138 -15.26 -5.75 3.09
CA GLU A 138 -15.69 -7.14 3.10
C GLU A 138 -16.54 -7.45 1.86
N LEU A 139 -16.17 -8.53 1.14
CA LEU A 139 -16.81 -8.97 -0.09
C LEU A 139 -17.28 -10.42 -0.02
#